data_AF-A0A140L964-F1
#
_entry.id   AF-A0A140L964-F1
#
_cell.length_a   1.000
_cell.length_b   1.000
_cell.length_c   1.000
_cell.angle_alpha   90.00
_cell.angle_beta   90.00
_cell.angle_gamma   90.00
#
_symmetry.space_group_name_H-M   'P 1'
#
loop_
_entity.id
_entity.type
_entity.pdbx_description
1 polymer ?
#
loop_
_entity_poly.entity_id
_entity_poly.type
_entity_poly.pdbx_seq_one_letter_code
_entity_poly.pdbx_strand_id
1 'polypeptide(L)'
;MDERIYLSHCDTIKNFVKNLGIDSTDDYLQQELSSLMKDVVFLREKIDGMRKLMEKSTNYDEMLHLQYDIDDAQCLLDNLLQKLKTADERYICFKQYIAKIKSGLV
;
A
#
# COMPACT_ATOMS: atom_id res chain seq x y z
N MET A 1 6.40 -15.11 -2.74
CA MET A 1 5.29 -14.94 -1.78
C MET A 1 5.18 -16.22 -0.98
N ASP A 2 5.10 -16.16 0.35
CA ASP A 2 4.86 -17.37 1.18
C ASP A 2 3.51 -17.97 0.77
N GLU A 3 3.47 -19.29 0.57
CA GLU A 3 2.29 -20.01 0.10
C GLU A 3 1.07 -19.81 1.02
N ARG A 4 1.28 -19.69 2.34
CA ARG A 4 0.20 -19.45 3.30
C ARG A 4 -0.40 -18.05 3.14
N ILE A 5 0.44 -17.06 2.87
CA ILE A 5 0.01 -15.67 2.64
C ILE A 5 -0.78 -15.61 1.33
N TYR A 6 -0.29 -16.28 0.29
CA TYR A 6 -0.99 -16.38 -0.99
C TYR A 6 -2.39 -17.01 -0.83
N LEU A 7 -2.49 -18.16 -0.16
CA LEU A 7 -3.78 -18.83 0.08
C LEU A 7 -4.75 -17.94 0.87
N SER A 8 -4.27 -17.25 1.90
CA SER A 8 -5.09 -16.31 2.68
C SER A 8 -5.65 -15.16 1.82
N HIS A 9 -4.84 -14.61 0.92
CA HIS A 9 -5.32 -13.58 0.00
C HIS A 9 -6.31 -14.13 -1.03
N CYS A 10 -6.07 -15.32 -1.59
CA CYS A 10 -7.03 -15.97 -2.47
C CYS A 10 -8.39 -16.19 -1.79
N ASP A 11 -8.42 -16.60 -0.53
CA ASP A 11 -9.68 -16.80 0.20
C ASP A 11 -10.38 -15.48 0.50
N THR A 12 -9.62 -14.43 0.83
CA THR A 12 -10.16 -13.07 0.97
C THR A 12 -10.81 -12.61 -0.33
N ILE A 13 -10.15 -12.81 -1.47
CA ILE A 13 -10.67 -12.47 -2.79
C ILE A 13 -11.96 -13.22 -3.12
N LYS A 14 -12.00 -14.54 -2.87
CA LYS A 14 -13.23 -15.34 -3.08
C LYS A 14 -14.39 -14.78 -2.27
N ASN A 15 -14.14 -14.38 -1.02
CA ASN A 15 -15.16 -13.78 -0.15
C ASN A 15 -15.61 -12.42 -0.68
N PHE A 16 -14.70 -11.56 -1.15
CA PHE A 16 -15.05 -10.28 -1.75
C PHE A 16 -15.92 -10.46 -3.00
N VAL A 17 -15.49 -11.33 -3.93
CA VAL A 17 -16.27 -11.58 -5.15
C VAL A 17 -17.64 -12.17 -4.82
N LYS A 18 -17.73 -13.08 -3.85
CA LYS A 18 -19.00 -13.65 -3.41
C LYS A 18 -19.95 -12.60 -2.83
N ASN A 19 -19.43 -11.63 -2.07
CA ASN A 19 -20.24 -10.66 -1.34
C ASN A 19 -20.55 -9.39 -2.14
N LEU A 20 -19.62 -8.96 -3.00
CA LEU A 20 -19.68 -7.68 -3.72
C LEU A 20 -19.88 -7.87 -5.23
N GLY A 21 -19.57 -9.05 -5.78
CA GLY A 21 -19.46 -9.27 -7.22
C GLY A 21 -18.07 -8.92 -7.77
N ILE A 22 -17.81 -9.37 -9.01
CA ILE A 22 -16.50 -9.21 -9.67
C ILE A 22 -16.15 -7.74 -9.86
N ASP A 23 -17.05 -6.98 -10.49
CA ASP A 23 -16.77 -5.60 -10.89
C ASP A 23 -16.55 -4.70 -9.66
N SER A 24 -17.42 -4.80 -8.64
CA SER A 24 -17.24 -4.06 -7.39
C SER A 24 -16.02 -4.49 -6.59
N THR A 25 -15.58 -5.76 -6.71
CA THR A 25 -14.31 -6.19 -6.12
C THR A 25 -13.11 -5.58 -6.86
N ASP A 26 -13.16 -5.52 -8.20
CA ASP A 26 -12.11 -4.87 -9.01
C ASP A 26 -11.98 -3.40 -8.65
N ASP A 27 -13.11 -2.67 -8.65
CA ASP A 27 -13.18 -1.25 -8.30
C ASP A 27 -12.61 -0.99 -6.89
N TYR A 28 -13.02 -1.80 -5.91
CA TYR A 28 -12.53 -1.69 -4.54
C TYR A 28 -11.01 -1.86 -4.45
N LEU A 29 -10.45 -2.90 -5.07
CA LEU A 29 -9.02 -3.18 -5.01
C LEU A 29 -8.20 -2.12 -5.75
N GLN A 30 -8.68 -1.64 -6.90
CA GLN A 30 -8.05 -0.56 -7.63
C GLN A 30 -8.08 0.76 -6.84
N GLN A 31 -9.19 1.06 -6.18
CA GLN A 31 -9.30 2.24 -5.33
C GLN A 31 -8.37 2.15 -4.12
N GLU A 32 -8.29 1.00 -3.46
CA GLU A 32 -7.37 0.74 -2.35
C GLU A 32 -5.92 0.97 -2.77
N LEU A 33 -5.50 0.39 -3.90
CA LEU A 33 -4.18 0.59 -4.48
C LEU A 33 -3.90 2.07 -4.79
N SER A 34 -4.84 2.74 -5.46
CA SER A 34 -4.70 4.16 -5.82
C SER A 34 -4.55 5.04 -4.60
N SER A 35 -5.35 4.81 -3.55
CA SER A 35 -5.27 5.56 -2.30
C SER A 35 -3.91 5.37 -1.62
N LEU A 36 -3.47 4.11 -1.46
CA LEU A 36 -2.18 3.80 -0.82
C LEU A 36 -1.01 4.38 -1.61
N MET A 37 -1.05 4.35 -2.95
CA MET A 37 -0.02 4.96 -3.79
C MET A 37 0.05 6.48 -3.59
N LYS A 38 -1.11 7.16 -3.51
CA LYS A 38 -1.16 8.60 -3.24
C LYS A 38 -0.57 8.94 -1.87
N ASP A 39 -0.91 8.18 -0.85
CA ASP A 39 -0.39 8.38 0.50
C ASP A 39 1.14 8.17 0.56
N VAL A 40 1.65 7.16 -0.13
CA VAL A 40 3.10 6.90 -0.25
C VAL A 40 3.82 8.05 -0.94
N VAL A 41 3.28 8.56 -2.06
CA VAL A 41 3.87 9.69 -2.79
C VAL A 41 3.87 10.95 -1.93
N PHE A 42 2.73 11.29 -1.34
CA PHE A 42 2.59 12.45 -0.46
C PHE A 42 3.59 12.41 0.70
N LEU A 43 3.72 11.26 1.36
CA LEU A 43 4.61 11.14 2.52
C LEU A 43 6.08 11.21 2.13
N ARG A 44 6.47 10.65 0.97
CA ARG A 44 7.83 10.80 0.43
C ARG A 44 8.16 12.25 0.12
N GLU A 45 7.24 12.98 -0.51
CA GLU A 45 7.42 14.40 -0.79
C GLU A 45 7.53 15.22 0.50
N LYS A 46 6.73 14.90 1.52
CA LYS A 46 6.82 15.52 2.85
C LYS A 46 8.19 15.28 3.49
N ILE A 47 8.69 14.05 3.50
CA ILE A 47 10.01 13.70 4.04
C ILE A 47 11.12 14.46 3.29
N ASP A 48 11.06 14.50 1.96
CA ASP A 48 12.03 15.24 1.15
C ASP A 48 12.00 16.75 1.46
N GLY A 49 10.80 17.32 1.64
CA GLY A 49 10.62 18.69 2.09
C GLY A 49 11.28 18.96 3.45
N MET A 50 11.08 18.07 4.44
CA MET A 50 11.70 18.20 5.76
C MET A 50 13.22 18.09 5.71
N ARG A 51 13.76 17.17 4.90
CA ARG A 51 15.23 17.04 4.68
C ARG A 51 15.83 18.31 4.10
N LYS A 52 15.19 18.89 3.08
CA LYS A 52 15.61 20.16 2.48
C LYS A 52 15.54 21.34 3.45
N LEU A 53 14.59 21.34 4.39
CA LEU A 53 14.53 22.34 5.45
C LEU A 53 15.66 22.16 6.46
N MET A 54 15.92 20.91 6.87
CA MET A 54 16.99 20.58 7.80
C MET A 54 18.38 20.95 7.26
N GLU A 55 18.63 20.73 5.97
CA GLU A 55 19.88 21.14 5.29
C GLU A 55 20.12 22.66 5.32
N LYS A 56 19.06 23.45 5.44
CA LYS A 56 19.12 24.93 5.46
C LYS A 56 19.09 25.50 6.88
N SER A 57 18.78 24.70 7.89
CA SER A 57 18.73 25.17 9.27
C SER A 57 20.15 25.25 9.84
N THR A 58 20.36 26.29 10.65
CA THR A 58 21.60 26.48 11.43
C THR A 58 21.33 26.38 12.93
N ASN A 59 20.05 26.24 13.31
CA ASN A 59 19.62 26.07 14.68
C ASN A 59 19.59 24.58 15.01
N TYR A 60 20.47 24.16 15.92
CA TYR A 60 20.61 22.76 16.31
C TYR A 60 19.31 22.16 16.87
N ASP A 61 18.55 22.92 17.68
CA ASP A 61 17.31 22.43 18.26
C ASP A 61 16.24 22.19 17.18
N GLU A 62 16.14 23.11 16.21
CA GLU A 62 15.25 22.94 15.06
C GLU A 62 15.66 21.75 14.19
N MET A 63 16.96 21.54 13.96
CA MET A 63 17.45 20.37 13.24
C MET A 63 17.10 19.07 13.96
N LEU A 64 17.22 19.04 15.29
CA LEU A 64 16.87 17.87 16.10
C LEU A 64 15.36 17.57 16.01
N HIS A 65 14.51 18.59 16.10
CA HIS A 65 13.06 18.42 15.92
C HIS A 65 12.71 17.90 14.53
N LEU A 66 13.30 18.47 13.47
CA LEU A 66 13.10 17.99 12.11
C LEU A 66 13.57 16.55 11.92
N GLN A 67 14.66 16.15 12.57
CA GLN A 67 15.15 14.77 12.52
C GLN A 67 14.12 13.81 13.13
N TYR A 68 13.54 14.13 14.29
CA TYR A 68 12.47 13.31 14.89
C TYR A 68 11.23 13.23 13.98
N ASP A 69 10.79 14.35 13.41
CA ASP A 69 9.64 14.38 12.49
C ASP A 69 9.90 13.54 11.22
N ILE A 70 11.14 13.54 10.71
CA ILE A 70 11.56 12.72 9.57
C ILE A 70 11.51 11.24 9.94
N ASP A 71 12.02 10.86 11.11
CA ASP A 71 12.05 9.46 11.56
C ASP A 71 10.63 8.91 11.76
N ASP A 72 9.75 9.70 12.40
CA ASP A 72 8.33 9.34 12.56
C ASP A 72 7.63 9.19 11.20
N ALA A 73 7.87 10.12 10.28
CA ALA A 73 7.32 10.04 8.92
C ALA A 73 7.88 8.82 8.15
N GLN A 74 9.13 8.45 8.36
CA GLN A 74 9.74 7.27 7.75
C GLN A 74 9.08 5.98 8.27
N CYS A 75 8.82 5.88 9.58
CA CYS A 75 8.07 4.75 10.15
C CYS A 75 6.66 4.64 9.56
N LEU A 76 5.96 5.75 9.37
CA LEU A 76 4.66 5.77 8.70
C LEU A 76 4.76 5.33 7.23
N LEU A 77 5.81 5.76 6.53
CA LEU A 77 6.06 5.38 5.14
C LEU A 77 6.30 3.88 5.01
N ASP A 78 7.11 3.29 5.89
CA ASP A 78 7.39 1.86 5.88
C ASP A 78 6.11 1.04 6.11
N ASN A 79 5.25 1.49 7.02
CA ASN A 79 3.93 0.89 7.24
C ASN A 79 3.03 0.98 6.00
N LEU A 80 3.00 2.14 5.33
CA LEU A 80 2.24 2.31 4.08
C LEU A 80 2.77 1.43 2.95
N LEU A 81 4.09 1.28 2.84
CA LEU A 81 4.72 0.41 1.84
C LEU A 81 4.37 -1.06 2.07
N GLN A 82 4.31 -1.52 3.32
CA GLN A 82 3.83 -2.87 3.62
C GLN A 82 2.35 -3.05 3.24
N LYS A 83 1.48 -2.07 3.58
CA LYS A 83 0.07 -2.11 3.19
C LYS A 83 -0.10 -2.13 1.67
N LEU A 84 0.66 -1.30 0.95
CA LEU A 84 0.64 -1.24 -0.51
C LEU A 84 1.05 -2.58 -1.13
N LYS A 85 2.11 -3.20 -0.60
CA LYS A 85 2.53 -4.55 -1.01
C LYS A 85 1.41 -5.57 -0.80
N THR A 86 0.76 -5.58 0.37
CA THR A 86 -0.36 -6.50 0.65
C THR A 86 -1.57 -6.23 -0.26
N ALA A 87 -1.85 -4.97 -0.60
CA ALA A 87 -2.89 -4.63 -1.56
C ALA A 87 -2.56 -5.13 -2.98
N ASP A 88 -1.31 -4.96 -3.43
CA ASP A 88 -0.83 -5.43 -4.73
C ASP A 88 -0.89 -6.96 -4.83
N GLU A 89 -0.43 -7.66 -3.79
CA GLU A 89 -0.52 -9.11 -3.66
C GLU A 89 -1.97 -9.63 -3.74
N ARG A 90 -2.91 -8.95 -3.07
CA ARG A 90 -4.36 -9.25 -3.18
C ARG A 90 -4.88 -9.03 -4.60
N TYR A 91 -4.49 -7.93 -5.23
CA TYR A 91 -4.92 -7.62 -6.59
C TYR A 91 -4.41 -8.65 -7.61
N ILE A 92 -3.15 -9.11 -7.46
CA ILE A 92 -2.61 -10.23 -8.24
C ILE A 92 -3.46 -11.49 -8.06
N CYS A 93 -3.82 -11.83 -6.82
CA CYS A 93 -4.70 -12.97 -6.53
C CYS A 93 -6.07 -12.83 -7.20
N PHE A 94 -6.65 -11.63 -7.22
CA PHE A 94 -7.89 -11.33 -7.93
C PHE A 94 -7.76 -11.56 -9.43
N LYS A 95 -6.71 -11.03 -10.08
CA LYS A 95 -6.49 -11.24 -11.53
C LYS A 95 -6.36 -12.73 -11.87
N GLN A 96 -5.66 -13.49 -11.04
CA GLN A 96 -5.53 -14.94 -11.21
C GLN A 96 -6.85 -15.68 -11.02
N TYR A 97 -7.65 -15.29 -10.02
CA TYR A 97 -8.98 -15.86 -9.79
C TYR A 97 -9.90 -15.65 -11.00
N ILE A 98 -9.95 -14.42 -11.53
CA ILE A 98 -10.72 -14.10 -12.74
C ILE A 98 -10.24 -14.89 -13.96
N ALA A 99 -8.92 -15.04 -14.13
CA ALA A 99 -8.38 -15.86 -15.22
C ALA A 99 -8.86 -17.31 -15.13
N LYS A 100 -8.86 -17.91 -13.94
CA LYS A 100 -9.34 -19.28 -13.74
C LYS A 100 -10.83 -19.44 -14.03
N ILE A 101 -11.67 -18.47 -13.62
CA ILE A 101 -13.10 -18.47 -13.95
C ILE A 101 -13.28 -18.43 -15.47
N LYS A 102 -12.58 -17.53 -16.16
CA LYS A 102 -12.67 -17.40 -17.63
C LYS A 102 -12.21 -18.66 -18.37
N SER A 103 -11.28 -19.42 -17.79
CA SER A 103 -10.82 -20.71 -18.33
C SER A 103 -11.72 -21.90 -17.95
N GLY A 104 -12.79 -21.71 -17.18
CA GLY A 104 -13.68 -22.79 -16.73
C GLY A 104 -13.04 -23.75 -15.71
N LEU A 105 -12.00 -23.30 -15.00
CA LEU A 105 -11.25 -24.09 -14.02
C LEU A 105 -11.77 -23.94 -12.58
N VAL A 106 -12.83 -23.15 -12.37
CA VAL A 106 -13.47 -22.86 -11.07
C VAL A 106 -14.98 -22.92 -11.26
#